data_AF-A0A3D6EE83-F1
#
_entry.id   AF-A0A3D6EE83-F1
#
_cell.length_a   1.000
_cell.length_b   1.000
_cell.length_c   1.000
_cell.angle_alpha   90.00
_cell.angle_beta   90.00
_cell.angle_gamma   90.00
#
_symmetry.space_group_name_H-M   'P 1'
#
loop_
_entity.id
_entity.type
_entity.pdbx_description
1 polymer ?
#
loop_
_entity_poly.entity_id
_entity_poly.type
_entity_poly.pdbx_seq_one_letter_code
_entity_poly.pdbx_strand_id
1 'polypeptide(L)'
;MAVVFVGTDENTATEEADRLTLQLPGNQVNLIKAVASVNKNTIVVMQTLGCVEVEEFKDLENIPGILWTGYNGQAQGAAIAKILFGDVTPGGKLNATWYKTVKDLPAITDYTLRGGEGKNGRTLWYFAKPVSYEFGYGLSYTTFEYSNFRIDRTSITPADRVRVSVDVKNTGKYDGDEVVQIYVSTPDSPASAQRPIKRLKGFQRVTVPIGQTKTVSVDIDCNDLWFWNMEADKISYDAGRYVFEIGSSSKDIRGKVTATMTSTELKPEVKVVVADCGVSVLKVGQTAQTKLTAALMDDSFLDLSKAEITYSSNNASVLSVDAQGVISARSQGVATVTASVKYNGKCVSGSYSVKVMPDLALGELKVAGKSILKAGVQEYSFIRKASSSA
;
A
#
# COMPACT_ATOMS: atom_id res chain seq x y z
N MET A 1 -5.94 -40.77 -6.59
CA MET A 1 -6.04 -39.29 -6.67
C MET A 1 -5.75 -38.86 -8.09
N ALA A 2 -6.54 -37.94 -8.64
CA ALA A 2 -6.26 -37.29 -9.92
C ALA A 2 -6.06 -35.78 -9.66
N VAL A 3 -5.14 -35.15 -10.37
CA VAL A 3 -4.95 -33.69 -10.33
C VAL A 3 -5.17 -33.16 -11.74
N VAL A 4 -6.20 -32.35 -11.92
CA VAL A 4 -6.60 -31.79 -13.21
C VAL A 4 -6.19 -30.33 -13.25
N PHE A 5 -5.25 -30.01 -14.13
CA PHE A 5 -4.82 -28.63 -14.37
C PHE A 5 -5.69 -28.02 -15.47
N VAL A 6 -6.32 -26.89 -15.16
CA VAL A 6 -7.16 -26.11 -16.06
C VAL A 6 -6.81 -24.64 -15.95
N GLY A 7 -7.18 -23.83 -16.93
CA GLY A 7 -6.82 -22.44 -16.92
C GLY A 7 -7.21 -21.63 -18.16
N THR A 8 -6.65 -20.43 -18.19
CA THR A 8 -6.57 -19.58 -19.37
C THR A 8 -5.18 -19.68 -19.99
N ASP A 9 -4.99 -19.06 -21.15
CA ASP A 9 -3.72 -18.91 -21.86
C ASP A 9 -3.71 -17.59 -22.63
N GLU A 10 -2.63 -17.29 -23.35
CA GLU A 10 -2.50 -16.06 -24.16
C GLU A 10 -3.50 -15.98 -25.32
N ASN A 11 -4.12 -17.09 -25.72
CA ASN A 11 -5.19 -17.07 -26.73
C ASN A 11 -6.54 -16.66 -26.16
N THR A 12 -6.72 -16.79 -24.84
CA THR A 12 -8.00 -16.62 -24.16
C THR A 12 -8.00 -15.49 -23.15
N ALA A 13 -6.82 -15.01 -22.74
CA ALA A 13 -6.62 -13.85 -21.88
C ALA A 13 -5.27 -13.19 -22.20
N THR A 14 -5.29 -12.09 -22.95
CA THR A 14 -4.10 -11.34 -23.37
C THR A 14 -4.37 -9.83 -23.36
N GLU A 15 -3.31 -9.04 -23.44
CA GLU A 15 -3.41 -7.58 -23.63
C GLU A 15 -4.19 -7.26 -24.91
N GLU A 16 -4.91 -6.14 -24.92
CA GLU A 16 -5.76 -5.69 -26.04
C GLU A 16 -6.99 -6.58 -26.34
N ALA A 17 -7.26 -7.61 -25.53
CA ALA A 17 -8.41 -8.50 -25.71
C ALA A 17 -9.24 -8.66 -24.42
N ASP A 18 -10.50 -8.25 -24.49
CA ASP A 18 -11.47 -8.49 -23.42
C ASP A 18 -12.15 -9.86 -23.56
N ARG A 19 -12.26 -10.60 -22.46
CA ARG A 19 -13.11 -11.80 -22.43
C ARG A 19 -14.58 -11.43 -22.35
N LEU A 20 -15.38 -11.96 -23.27
CA LEU A 20 -16.84 -11.79 -23.29
C LEU A 20 -17.60 -12.74 -22.34
N THR A 21 -16.88 -13.69 -21.74
CA THR A 21 -17.42 -14.69 -20.81
C THR A 21 -16.45 -14.92 -19.65
N LEU A 22 -16.99 -15.42 -18.53
CA LEU A 22 -16.20 -15.89 -17.40
C LEU A 22 -16.05 -17.42 -17.38
N GLN A 23 -16.54 -18.15 -18.39
CA GLN A 23 -16.38 -19.61 -18.45
C GLN A 23 -14.91 -20.03 -18.66
N LEU A 24 -14.53 -21.19 -18.12
CA LEU A 24 -13.25 -21.82 -18.49
C LEU A 24 -13.25 -22.13 -20.00
N PRO A 25 -12.16 -21.85 -20.72
CA PRO A 25 -12.15 -21.96 -22.18
C PRO A 25 -12.19 -23.41 -22.66
N GLY A 26 -12.81 -23.63 -23.82
CA GLY A 26 -12.90 -24.93 -24.48
C GLY A 26 -13.72 -25.95 -23.68
N ASN A 27 -13.26 -27.20 -23.67
CA ASN A 27 -13.95 -28.32 -23.02
C ASN A 27 -13.46 -28.61 -21.59
N GLN A 28 -12.80 -27.65 -20.94
CA GLN A 28 -12.15 -27.89 -19.64
C GLN A 28 -13.13 -28.25 -18.52
N VAL A 29 -14.33 -27.65 -18.49
CA VAL A 29 -15.38 -28.05 -17.53
C VAL A 29 -15.83 -29.50 -17.76
N ASN A 30 -15.98 -29.91 -19.02
CA ASN A 30 -16.35 -31.29 -19.36
C ASN A 30 -15.23 -32.28 -18.99
N LEU A 31 -13.96 -31.89 -19.17
CA LEU A 31 -12.81 -32.67 -18.71
C LEU A 31 -12.84 -32.87 -17.18
N ILE A 32 -13.05 -31.79 -16.41
CA ILE A 32 -13.17 -31.86 -14.95
C ILE A 32 -14.27 -32.85 -14.55
N LYS A 33 -15.47 -32.70 -15.12
CA LYS A 33 -16.62 -33.57 -14.82
C LYS A 33 -16.35 -35.02 -15.21
N ALA A 34 -15.75 -35.27 -16.37
CA ALA A 34 -15.43 -36.62 -16.83
C ALA A 34 -14.44 -37.33 -15.88
N VAL A 35 -13.37 -36.64 -15.48
CA VAL A 35 -12.38 -37.19 -14.52
C VAL A 35 -13.03 -37.42 -13.16
N ALA A 36 -13.78 -36.44 -12.66
CA ALA A 36 -14.49 -36.56 -11.39
C ALA A 36 -15.53 -37.69 -11.38
N SER A 37 -16.13 -38.02 -12.53
CA SER A 37 -17.11 -39.11 -12.64
C SER A 37 -16.51 -40.49 -12.40
N VAL A 38 -15.21 -40.68 -12.70
CA VAL A 38 -14.50 -41.95 -12.54
C VAL A 38 -13.50 -41.96 -11.37
N ASN A 39 -13.24 -40.80 -10.74
CA ASN A 39 -12.29 -40.67 -9.64
C ASN A 39 -12.81 -39.74 -8.54
N LYS A 40 -13.15 -40.31 -7.38
CA LYS A 40 -13.69 -39.57 -6.22
C LYS A 40 -12.68 -38.62 -5.54
N ASN A 41 -11.39 -38.73 -5.88
CA ASN A 41 -10.31 -37.93 -5.30
C ASN A 41 -9.70 -37.04 -6.39
N THR A 42 -10.52 -36.18 -7.00
CA THR A 42 -10.11 -35.27 -8.07
C THR A 42 -9.84 -33.87 -7.50
N ILE A 43 -8.58 -33.42 -7.55
CA ILE A 43 -8.20 -32.05 -7.22
C ILE A 43 -8.15 -31.23 -8.50
N VAL A 44 -8.81 -30.08 -8.52
CA VAL A 44 -8.74 -29.14 -9.65
C VAL A 44 -7.75 -28.04 -9.31
N VAL A 45 -6.70 -27.89 -10.13
CA VAL A 45 -5.77 -26.77 -10.05
C VAL A 45 -6.10 -25.81 -11.18
N MET A 46 -6.58 -24.62 -10.81
CA MET A 46 -6.95 -23.58 -11.75
C MET A 46 -5.83 -22.54 -11.83
N GLN A 47 -5.29 -22.32 -13.01
CA GLN A 47 -4.39 -21.22 -13.32
C GLN A 47 -5.08 -20.26 -14.29
N THR A 48 -5.67 -19.19 -13.77
CA THR A 48 -6.49 -18.27 -14.59
C THR A 48 -6.08 -16.81 -14.42
N LEU A 49 -6.24 -16.04 -15.49
CA LEU A 49 -6.21 -14.58 -15.43
C LEU A 49 -7.55 -14.09 -14.84
N GLY A 50 -7.58 -13.88 -13.52
CA GLY A 50 -8.77 -13.41 -12.81
C GLY A 50 -9.88 -14.46 -12.65
N CYS A 51 -11.09 -13.97 -12.35
CA CYS A 51 -12.26 -14.79 -12.06
C CYS A 51 -12.69 -15.66 -13.26
N VAL A 52 -13.16 -16.87 -12.95
CA VAL A 52 -13.94 -17.72 -13.84
C VAL A 52 -15.19 -18.26 -13.13
N GLU A 53 -16.22 -18.63 -13.89
CA GLU A 53 -17.42 -19.30 -13.38
C GLU A 53 -17.05 -20.73 -12.95
N VAL A 54 -17.35 -21.06 -11.69
CA VAL A 54 -16.97 -22.34 -11.07
C VAL A 54 -18.18 -23.18 -10.63
N GLU A 55 -19.39 -22.64 -10.73
CA GLU A 55 -20.61 -23.26 -10.18
C GLU A 55 -20.87 -24.67 -10.74
N GLU A 56 -20.41 -24.96 -11.95
CA GLU A 56 -20.61 -26.26 -12.60
C GLU A 56 -19.79 -27.42 -12.00
N PHE A 57 -18.75 -27.12 -11.21
CA PHE A 57 -17.86 -28.15 -10.67
C PHE A 57 -17.46 -27.95 -9.21
N LYS A 58 -17.53 -26.74 -8.65
CA LYS A 58 -17.00 -26.45 -7.31
C LYS A 58 -17.61 -27.26 -6.16
N ASP A 59 -18.87 -27.68 -6.32
CA ASP A 59 -19.65 -28.38 -5.30
C ASP A 59 -19.86 -29.87 -5.66
N LEU A 60 -19.16 -30.39 -6.68
CA LEU A 60 -19.24 -31.82 -7.01
C LEU A 60 -18.59 -32.66 -5.92
N GLU A 61 -19.28 -33.68 -5.42
CA GLU A 61 -18.84 -34.55 -4.32
C GLU A 61 -17.44 -35.17 -4.57
N ASN A 62 -17.13 -35.49 -5.83
CA ASN A 62 -15.86 -36.11 -6.23
C ASN A 62 -14.70 -35.10 -6.41
N ILE A 63 -14.94 -33.81 -6.12
CA ILE A 63 -13.95 -32.73 -6.16
C ILE A 63 -13.75 -32.20 -4.74
N PRO A 64 -12.92 -32.87 -3.91
CA PRO A 64 -12.70 -32.45 -2.52
C PRO A 64 -11.86 -31.16 -2.39
N GLY A 65 -11.27 -30.64 -3.46
CA GLY A 65 -10.47 -29.43 -3.39
C GLY A 65 -10.23 -28.75 -4.73
N ILE A 66 -10.22 -27.41 -4.67
CA ILE A 66 -9.84 -26.53 -5.77
C ILE A 66 -8.70 -25.64 -5.28
N LEU A 67 -7.59 -25.65 -6.01
CA LEU A 67 -6.48 -24.72 -5.81
C LEU A 67 -6.50 -23.70 -6.94
N TRP A 68 -6.71 -22.43 -6.60
CA TRP A 68 -6.58 -21.34 -7.58
C TRP A 68 -5.21 -20.67 -7.47
N THR A 69 -4.64 -20.37 -8.63
CA THR A 69 -3.41 -19.61 -8.79
C THR A 69 -3.57 -18.59 -9.92
N GLY A 70 -2.99 -17.40 -9.74
CA GLY A 70 -2.65 -16.55 -10.88
C GLY A 70 -1.42 -17.06 -11.63
N TYR A 71 -0.92 -16.31 -12.60
CA TYR A 71 0.38 -16.57 -13.21
C TYR A 71 1.50 -16.12 -12.28
N ASN A 72 2.31 -17.07 -11.79
CA ASN A 72 3.25 -16.86 -10.67
C ASN A 72 4.73 -16.99 -11.10
N GLY A 73 5.03 -16.75 -12.38
CA GLY A 73 6.38 -16.78 -12.93
C GLY A 73 7.01 -18.18 -13.00
N GLN A 74 8.32 -18.23 -13.27
CA GLN A 74 9.04 -19.46 -13.62
C GLN A 74 9.04 -20.56 -12.54
N ALA A 75 8.83 -20.20 -11.27
CA ALA A 75 8.85 -21.14 -10.15
C ALA A 75 7.46 -21.71 -9.79
N GLN A 76 6.42 -21.37 -10.55
CA GLN A 76 5.03 -21.70 -10.21
C GLN A 76 4.77 -23.20 -10.03
N GLY A 77 5.39 -24.06 -10.85
CA GLY A 77 5.21 -25.51 -10.75
C GLY A 77 5.72 -26.06 -9.41
N ALA A 78 6.87 -25.58 -8.97
CA ALA A 78 7.44 -25.95 -7.66
C ALA A 78 6.59 -25.40 -6.51
N ALA A 79 6.08 -24.17 -6.63
CA ALA A 79 5.22 -23.58 -5.62
C ALA A 79 3.88 -24.34 -5.47
N ILE A 80 3.24 -24.69 -6.59
CA ILE A 80 2.00 -25.49 -6.61
C ILE A 80 2.26 -26.86 -5.99
N ALA A 81 3.35 -27.54 -6.37
CA ALA A 81 3.70 -28.85 -5.81
C ALA A 81 3.84 -28.79 -4.28
N LYS A 82 4.58 -27.81 -3.75
CA LYS A 82 4.74 -27.63 -2.29
C LYS A 82 3.41 -27.46 -1.56
N ILE A 83 2.44 -26.77 -2.16
CA ILE A 83 1.09 -26.66 -1.59
C ILE A 83 0.38 -28.01 -1.66
N LEU A 84 0.31 -28.63 -2.85
CA LEU A 84 -0.40 -29.91 -3.04
C LEU A 84 0.11 -31.04 -2.15
N PHE A 85 1.42 -31.07 -1.88
CA PHE A 85 2.06 -32.07 -0.99
C PHE A 85 2.08 -31.66 0.49
N GLY A 86 1.62 -30.45 0.82
CA GLY A 86 1.53 -29.98 2.21
C GLY A 86 2.85 -29.47 2.82
N ASP A 87 3.89 -29.26 2.01
CA ASP A 87 5.14 -28.63 2.45
C ASP A 87 4.92 -27.19 2.90
N VAL A 88 3.88 -26.53 2.36
CA VAL A 88 3.47 -25.18 2.71
C VAL A 88 1.95 -25.10 2.84
N THR A 89 1.47 -24.58 3.97
CA THR A 89 0.06 -24.26 4.18
C THR A 89 -0.36 -23.08 3.29
N PRO A 90 -1.43 -23.20 2.47
CA PRO A 90 -1.94 -22.07 1.70
C PRO A 90 -2.50 -20.99 2.64
N GLY A 91 -2.17 -19.73 2.34
CA GLY A 91 -2.62 -18.54 3.08
C GLY A 91 -2.99 -17.37 2.16
N GLY A 92 -3.24 -17.66 0.87
CA GLY A 92 -3.67 -16.66 -0.11
C GLY A 92 -5.12 -16.26 0.10
N LYS A 93 -5.45 -14.98 -0.16
CA LYS A 93 -6.81 -14.45 -0.14
C LYS A 93 -7.12 -13.80 -1.49
N LEU A 94 -8.35 -13.92 -1.99
CA LEU A 94 -8.78 -13.34 -3.25
C LEU A 94 -8.69 -11.81 -3.21
N ASN A 95 -8.10 -11.21 -4.24
CA ASN A 95 -8.04 -9.76 -4.44
C ASN A 95 -9.22 -9.20 -5.26
N ALA A 96 -10.13 -10.07 -5.71
CA ALA A 96 -11.31 -9.71 -6.48
C ALA A 96 -12.49 -10.61 -6.09
N THR A 97 -13.71 -10.07 -6.20
CA THR A 97 -14.94 -10.85 -6.05
C THR A 97 -15.10 -11.81 -7.24
N TRP A 98 -15.40 -13.08 -6.96
CA TRP A 98 -15.72 -14.07 -7.99
C TRP A 98 -17.22 -14.21 -8.13
N TYR A 99 -17.74 -13.75 -9.26
CA TYR A 99 -19.18 -13.74 -9.54
C TYR A 99 -19.65 -15.12 -9.98
N LYS A 100 -20.91 -15.44 -9.64
CA LYS A 100 -21.53 -16.70 -10.08
C LYS A 100 -21.67 -16.80 -11.59
N THR A 101 -21.98 -15.66 -12.22
CA THR A 101 -22.05 -15.58 -13.67
C THR A 101 -21.74 -14.17 -14.18
N VAL A 102 -21.18 -14.08 -15.40
CA VAL A 102 -21.00 -12.82 -16.11
C VAL A 102 -22.31 -12.06 -16.30
N LYS A 103 -23.45 -12.77 -16.36
CA LYS A 103 -24.79 -12.19 -16.51
C LYS A 103 -25.24 -11.35 -15.32
N ASP A 104 -24.60 -11.50 -14.16
CA ASP A 104 -24.87 -10.67 -13.00
C ASP A 104 -24.17 -9.30 -13.09
N LEU A 105 -23.27 -9.11 -14.04
CA LEU A 105 -22.52 -7.87 -14.20
C LEU A 105 -23.16 -6.97 -15.26
N PRO A 106 -23.09 -5.63 -15.07
CA PRO A 106 -23.37 -4.70 -16.17
C PRO A 106 -22.40 -4.93 -17.34
N ALA A 107 -22.77 -4.43 -18.52
CA ALA A 107 -21.93 -4.47 -19.72
C ALA A 107 -20.50 -3.96 -19.42
N ILE A 108 -19.50 -4.52 -20.11
CA ILE A 108 -18.09 -4.16 -19.85
C ILE A 108 -17.79 -2.67 -20.10
N THR A 109 -18.55 -2.03 -21.00
CA THR A 109 -18.48 -0.60 -21.30
C THR A 109 -19.15 0.28 -20.23
N ASP A 110 -19.81 -0.32 -19.24
CA ASP A 110 -20.43 0.39 -18.13
C ASP A 110 -19.44 0.49 -16.95
N TYR A 111 -18.84 1.68 -16.83
CA TYR A 111 -17.89 2.05 -15.78
C TYR A 111 -18.56 2.47 -14.47
N THR A 112 -19.89 2.43 -14.37
CA THR A 112 -20.57 2.68 -13.11
C THR A 112 -20.29 1.53 -12.14
N LEU A 113 -19.78 1.88 -10.95
CA LEU A 113 -19.53 0.91 -9.89
C LEU A 113 -20.78 0.64 -9.05
N ARG A 114 -21.66 1.64 -8.93
CA ARG A 114 -22.89 1.56 -8.17
C ARG A 114 -23.93 0.78 -8.97
N GLY A 115 -24.81 0.08 -8.25
CA GLY A 115 -26.03 -0.46 -8.86
C GLY A 115 -27.09 0.63 -9.06
N GLY A 116 -28.33 0.20 -9.29
CA GLY A 116 -29.46 1.09 -9.53
C GLY A 116 -30.02 0.92 -10.93
N GLU A 117 -31.23 1.44 -11.18
CA GLU A 117 -31.88 1.38 -12.51
C GLU A 117 -31.94 -0.04 -13.12
N GLY A 118 -32.17 -1.05 -12.28
CA GLY A 118 -32.21 -2.46 -12.71
C GLY A 118 -30.84 -3.12 -12.92
N LYS A 119 -29.73 -2.40 -12.67
CA LYS A 119 -28.36 -2.92 -12.73
C LYS A 119 -27.86 -3.33 -11.34
N ASN A 120 -27.08 -4.41 -11.30
CA ASN A 120 -26.30 -4.76 -10.12
C ASN A 120 -25.08 -3.83 -10.02
N GLY A 121 -24.61 -3.56 -8.81
CA GLY A 121 -23.34 -2.84 -8.61
C GLY A 121 -22.13 -3.72 -8.96
N ARG A 122 -20.94 -3.27 -8.58
CA ARG A 122 -19.70 -4.05 -8.75
C ARG A 122 -18.92 -4.09 -7.44
N THR A 123 -18.01 -5.04 -7.33
CA THR A 123 -17.06 -5.21 -6.20
C THR A 123 -17.77 -5.46 -4.86
N LEU A 124 -16.98 -5.64 -3.79
CA LEU A 124 -17.52 -5.70 -2.43
C LEU A 124 -18.23 -4.40 -1.98
N TRP A 125 -18.04 -3.29 -2.69
CA TRP A 125 -18.66 -2.00 -2.32
C TRP A 125 -20.13 -1.95 -2.66
N TYR A 126 -20.57 -2.50 -3.80
CA TYR A 126 -21.93 -2.25 -4.31
C TYR A 126 -22.62 -3.49 -4.88
N PHE A 127 -21.94 -4.63 -5.01
CA PHE A 127 -22.58 -5.87 -5.45
C PHE A 127 -23.22 -6.60 -4.27
N ALA A 128 -24.55 -6.69 -4.27
CA ALA A 128 -25.33 -7.28 -3.17
C ALA A 128 -25.82 -8.72 -3.44
N LYS A 129 -25.59 -9.25 -4.65
CA LYS A 129 -25.99 -10.62 -5.03
C LYS A 129 -25.02 -11.67 -4.45
N PRO A 130 -25.47 -12.94 -4.30
CA PRO A 130 -24.57 -14.03 -3.98
C PRO A 130 -23.42 -14.16 -4.99
N VAL A 131 -22.23 -14.46 -4.48
CA VAL A 131 -20.99 -14.63 -5.25
C VAL A 131 -20.47 -16.07 -5.09
N SER A 132 -19.64 -16.54 -6.01
CA SER A 132 -18.98 -17.85 -5.90
C SER A 132 -17.97 -17.85 -4.76
N TYR A 133 -17.12 -16.83 -4.74
CA TYR A 133 -16.16 -16.55 -3.67
C TYR A 133 -16.08 -15.03 -3.48
N GLU A 134 -16.24 -14.57 -2.25
CA GLU A 134 -16.19 -13.15 -1.93
C GLU A 134 -14.77 -12.57 -1.99
N PHE A 135 -14.67 -11.24 -2.06
CA PHE A 135 -13.40 -10.56 -1.90
C PHE A 135 -12.75 -10.96 -0.56
N GLY A 136 -11.46 -11.24 -0.59
CA GLY A 136 -10.70 -11.67 0.57
C GLY A 136 -10.94 -13.12 1.00
N TYR A 137 -11.70 -13.91 0.25
CA TYR A 137 -11.89 -15.34 0.53
C TYR A 137 -10.59 -16.13 0.32
N GLY A 138 -10.33 -17.13 1.17
CA GLY A 138 -9.21 -18.05 0.99
C GLY A 138 -9.11 -19.03 2.15
N LEU A 139 -8.99 -20.31 1.81
CA LEU A 139 -8.89 -21.41 2.75
C LEU A 139 -7.43 -21.66 3.17
N SER A 140 -7.27 -22.47 4.21
CA SER A 140 -5.98 -22.92 4.73
C SER A 140 -6.07 -24.40 5.10
N TYR A 141 -4.91 -25.08 5.21
CA TYR A 141 -4.86 -26.44 5.77
C TYR A 141 -4.99 -26.45 7.30
N THR A 142 -4.91 -25.29 7.93
CA THR A 142 -5.18 -25.11 9.35
C THR A 142 -6.43 -24.25 9.57
N THR A 143 -6.87 -24.12 10.82
CA THR A 143 -8.05 -23.32 11.20
C THR A 143 -7.66 -22.22 12.17
N PHE A 144 -8.34 -21.09 12.08
CA PHE A 144 -8.10 -19.92 12.92
C PHE A 144 -9.35 -19.48 13.67
N GLU A 145 -9.22 -19.33 14.97
CA GLU A 145 -10.23 -18.76 15.86
C GLU A 145 -9.87 -17.30 16.18
N TYR A 146 -10.89 -16.44 16.19
CA TYR A 146 -10.75 -15.01 16.43
C TYR A 146 -11.46 -14.67 17.74
N SER A 147 -10.80 -13.90 18.59
CA SER A 147 -11.36 -13.49 19.88
C SER A 147 -10.86 -12.12 20.30
N ASN A 148 -11.46 -11.56 21.37
CA ASN A 148 -11.01 -10.33 22.00
C ASN A 148 -10.86 -9.12 21.04
N PHE A 149 -11.93 -8.83 20.30
CA PHE A 149 -11.99 -7.68 19.38
C PHE A 149 -11.97 -6.37 20.16
N ARG A 150 -11.09 -5.46 19.76
CA ARG A 150 -10.83 -4.19 20.46
C ARG A 150 -10.67 -3.03 19.47
N ILE A 151 -11.03 -1.84 19.94
CA ILE A 151 -10.69 -0.55 19.33
C ILE A 151 -10.18 0.37 20.43
N ASP A 152 -9.11 1.12 20.17
CA ASP A 152 -8.46 1.98 21.17
C ASP A 152 -9.28 3.24 21.53
N ARG A 153 -10.16 3.68 20.64
CA ARG A 153 -11.08 4.81 20.86
C ARG A 153 -12.40 4.63 20.13
N THR A 154 -13.47 5.18 20.71
CA THR A 154 -14.84 5.08 20.18
C THR A 154 -15.42 6.42 19.76
N SER A 155 -14.69 7.52 19.97
CA SER A 155 -14.98 8.85 19.44
C SER A 155 -13.82 9.23 18.52
N ILE A 156 -14.15 9.57 17.27
CA ILE A 156 -13.17 9.88 16.23
C ILE A 156 -13.54 11.14 15.46
N THR A 157 -12.53 11.73 14.86
CA THR A 157 -12.57 12.81 13.88
C THR A 157 -11.72 12.41 12.66
N PRO A 158 -11.81 13.11 11.52
CA PRO A 158 -10.97 12.83 10.35
C PRO A 158 -9.46 12.93 10.61
N ALA A 159 -9.02 13.67 11.63
CA ALA A 159 -7.62 13.81 12.00
C ALA A 159 -7.08 12.65 12.87
N ASP A 160 -7.96 11.78 13.38
CA ASP A 160 -7.58 10.70 14.27
C ASP A 160 -6.96 9.50 13.54
N ARG A 161 -6.25 8.67 14.31
CA ARG A 161 -5.90 7.30 13.96
C ARG A 161 -6.51 6.35 14.97
N VAL A 162 -7.17 5.30 14.51
CA VAL A 162 -7.70 4.24 15.37
C VAL A 162 -6.88 2.96 15.21
N ARG A 163 -6.71 2.24 16.31
CA ARG A 163 -6.13 0.90 16.32
C ARG A 163 -7.21 -0.12 16.58
N VAL A 164 -7.41 -1.00 15.61
CA VAL A 164 -8.30 -2.16 15.75
C VAL A 164 -7.44 -3.40 15.98
N SER A 165 -7.74 -4.15 17.04
CA SER A 165 -6.96 -5.31 17.45
C SER A 165 -7.84 -6.54 17.67
N VAL A 166 -7.28 -7.72 17.41
CA VAL A 166 -7.94 -9.02 17.59
C VAL A 166 -6.90 -10.09 17.94
N ASP A 167 -7.28 -11.07 18.75
CA ASP A 167 -6.45 -12.24 19.03
C ASP A 167 -6.82 -13.36 18.04
N VAL A 168 -5.82 -13.87 17.33
CA VAL A 168 -5.95 -14.95 16.36
C VAL A 168 -5.21 -16.18 16.89
N LYS A 169 -5.95 -17.25 17.13
CA LYS A 169 -5.42 -18.54 17.58
C LYS A 169 -5.44 -19.54 16.43
N ASN A 170 -4.33 -20.21 16.20
CA ASN A 170 -4.29 -21.36 15.30
C ASN A 170 -4.80 -22.60 16.05
N THR A 171 -5.95 -23.10 15.66
CA THR A 171 -6.64 -24.24 16.27
C THR A 171 -6.53 -25.53 15.46
N GLY A 172 -5.88 -25.48 14.30
CA GLY A 172 -5.75 -26.65 13.43
C GLY A 172 -4.49 -27.47 13.72
N LYS A 173 -3.98 -28.14 12.68
CA LYS A 173 -2.92 -29.15 12.78
C LYS A 173 -1.58 -28.75 12.17
N TYR A 174 -1.51 -27.56 11.57
CA TYR A 174 -0.33 -27.08 10.87
C TYR A 174 -0.07 -25.63 11.26
N ASP A 175 1.19 -25.23 11.22
CA ASP A 175 1.52 -23.81 11.16
C ASP A 175 0.88 -23.20 9.91
N GLY A 176 0.45 -21.94 9.99
CA GLY A 176 -0.22 -21.32 8.88
C GLY A 176 -0.25 -19.81 8.98
N ASP A 177 -0.49 -19.21 7.81
CA ASP A 177 -0.68 -17.77 7.68
C ASP A 177 -2.17 -17.45 7.61
N GLU A 178 -2.58 -16.47 8.39
CA GLU A 178 -3.89 -15.85 8.30
C GLU A 178 -3.75 -14.39 7.88
N VAL A 179 -4.74 -13.87 7.16
CA VAL A 179 -4.85 -12.45 6.80
C VAL A 179 -6.10 -11.89 7.45
N VAL A 180 -5.91 -11.22 8.58
CA VAL A 180 -6.97 -10.48 9.26
C VAL A 180 -7.32 -9.26 8.42
N GLN A 181 -8.59 -9.13 8.06
CA GLN A 181 -9.10 -8.06 7.21
C GLN A 181 -10.10 -7.21 7.99
N ILE A 182 -9.99 -5.88 7.86
CA ILE A 182 -10.88 -4.92 8.51
C ILE A 182 -11.63 -4.13 7.46
N TYR A 183 -12.94 -4.31 7.47
CA TYR A 183 -13.88 -3.61 6.62
C TYR A 183 -14.61 -2.54 7.41
N VAL A 184 -14.96 -1.44 6.76
CA VAL A 184 -15.69 -0.34 7.38
C VAL A 184 -16.98 -0.07 6.63
N SER A 185 -18.09 -0.03 7.38
CA SER A 185 -19.41 0.41 6.92
C SER A 185 -19.90 1.59 7.75
N THR A 186 -20.78 2.40 7.15
CA THR A 186 -21.34 3.63 7.74
C THR A 186 -22.87 3.52 7.75
N PRO A 187 -23.46 2.73 8.67
CA PRO A 187 -24.90 2.42 8.65
C PRO A 187 -25.81 3.64 8.87
N ASP A 188 -25.29 4.72 9.46
CA ASP A 188 -26.07 5.92 9.76
C ASP A 188 -26.04 6.94 8.60
N SER A 189 -25.28 6.66 7.52
CA SER A 189 -25.27 7.48 6.31
C SER A 189 -26.64 7.47 5.62
N PRO A 190 -27.12 8.60 5.08
CA PRO A 190 -28.40 8.62 4.38
C PRO A 190 -28.36 7.73 3.13
N ALA A 191 -29.43 6.98 2.88
CA ALA A 191 -29.52 6.08 1.72
C ALA A 191 -29.31 6.81 0.38
N SER A 192 -29.71 8.08 0.29
CA SER A 192 -29.49 8.95 -0.88
C SER A 192 -28.01 9.16 -1.22
N ALA A 193 -27.11 9.07 -0.22
CA ALA A 193 -25.67 9.18 -0.45
C ALA A 193 -25.07 7.92 -1.11
N GLN A 194 -25.84 6.81 -1.17
CA GLN A 194 -25.46 5.55 -1.81
C GLN A 194 -24.04 5.09 -1.41
N ARG A 195 -23.75 5.11 -0.10
CA ARG A 195 -22.43 4.70 0.41
C ARG A 195 -22.19 3.20 0.12
N PRO A 196 -20.93 2.77 -0.05
CA PRO A 196 -20.58 1.36 -0.15
C PRO A 196 -21.16 0.53 1.00
N ILE A 197 -21.57 -0.69 0.70
CA ILE A 197 -21.98 -1.72 1.68
C ILE A 197 -20.89 -1.86 2.75
N LYS A 198 -19.63 -1.96 2.30
CA LYS A 198 -18.42 -1.91 3.14
C LYS A 198 -17.19 -1.63 2.28
N ARG A 199 -16.10 -1.21 2.92
CA ARG A 199 -14.80 -0.91 2.28
C ARG A 199 -13.68 -1.56 3.08
N LEU A 200 -12.73 -2.26 2.45
CA LEU A 200 -11.51 -2.69 3.13
C LEU A 200 -10.71 -1.44 3.54
N LYS A 201 -10.33 -1.32 4.82
CA LYS A 201 -9.55 -0.18 5.35
C LYS A 201 -8.23 -0.58 5.98
N GLY A 202 -8.00 -1.87 6.19
CA GLY A 202 -6.71 -2.38 6.61
C GLY A 202 -6.71 -3.89 6.63
N PHE A 203 -5.52 -4.47 6.55
CA PHE A 203 -5.32 -5.90 6.72
C PHE A 203 -3.92 -6.17 7.24
N GLN A 204 -3.73 -7.31 7.89
CA GLN A 204 -2.41 -7.77 8.31
C GLN A 204 -2.31 -9.28 8.15
N ARG A 205 -1.28 -9.71 7.42
CA ARG A 205 -0.87 -11.11 7.36
C ARG A 205 -0.05 -11.45 8.60
N VAL A 206 -0.35 -12.57 9.23
CA VAL A 206 0.36 -13.07 10.40
C VAL A 206 0.58 -14.57 10.29
N THR A 207 1.81 -15.01 10.55
CA THR A 207 2.11 -16.43 10.75
C THR A 207 1.80 -16.81 12.19
N VAL A 208 0.93 -17.79 12.38
CA VAL A 208 0.52 -18.28 13.70
C VAL A 208 0.90 -19.75 13.79
N PRO A 209 1.92 -20.12 14.60
CA PRO A 209 2.26 -21.51 14.80
C PRO A 209 1.09 -22.29 15.44
N ILE A 210 1.05 -23.59 15.22
CA ILE A 210 0.01 -24.49 15.75
C ILE A 210 -0.19 -24.29 17.26
N GLY A 211 -1.45 -24.15 17.68
CA GLY A 211 -1.85 -23.98 19.08
C GLY A 211 -1.54 -22.61 19.68
N GLN A 212 -0.78 -21.76 18.99
CA GLN A 212 -0.40 -20.43 19.47
C GLN A 212 -1.47 -19.39 19.16
N THR A 213 -1.44 -18.31 19.94
CA THR A 213 -2.24 -17.10 19.73
C THR A 213 -1.34 -15.92 19.42
N LYS A 214 -1.73 -15.10 18.44
CA LYS A 214 -1.09 -13.82 18.12
C LYS A 214 -2.12 -12.70 18.18
N THR A 215 -1.78 -11.59 18.83
CA THR A 215 -2.57 -10.36 18.73
C THR A 215 -2.18 -9.63 17.46
N VAL A 216 -3.16 -9.42 16.58
CA VAL A 216 -3.04 -8.64 15.35
C VAL A 216 -3.58 -7.24 15.63
N SER A 217 -2.87 -6.20 15.19
CA SER A 217 -3.26 -4.80 15.41
C SER A 217 -3.04 -3.99 14.15
N VAL A 218 -4.12 -3.40 13.65
CA VAL A 218 -4.10 -2.61 12.42
C VAL A 218 -4.48 -1.18 12.75
N ASP A 219 -3.58 -0.27 12.39
CA ASP A 219 -3.80 1.16 12.50
C ASP A 219 -4.53 1.66 11.24
N ILE A 220 -5.63 2.38 11.43
CA ILE A 220 -6.46 2.95 10.37
C ILE A 220 -6.52 4.46 10.57
N ASP A 221 -6.01 5.21 9.61
CA ASP A 221 -6.11 6.66 9.59
C ASP A 221 -7.55 7.06 9.25
N CYS A 222 -8.20 7.82 10.14
CA CYS A 222 -9.60 8.22 9.94
C CYS A 222 -9.75 9.18 8.76
N ASN A 223 -8.66 9.84 8.36
CA ASN A 223 -8.59 10.65 7.16
C ASN A 223 -8.97 9.86 5.92
N ASP A 224 -8.64 8.55 5.86
CA ASP A 224 -8.95 7.66 4.74
C ASP A 224 -10.43 7.24 4.70
N LEU A 225 -11.24 7.55 5.72
CA LEU A 225 -12.64 7.16 5.78
C LEU A 225 -13.57 8.03 4.92
N TRP A 226 -12.98 8.97 4.18
CA TRP A 226 -13.65 9.95 3.34
C TRP A 226 -14.54 9.36 2.24
N PHE A 227 -15.37 10.25 1.71
CA PHE A 227 -16.14 10.07 0.48
C PHE A 227 -16.05 11.33 -0.38
N TRP A 228 -16.06 11.16 -1.69
CA TRP A 228 -16.15 12.30 -2.60
C TRP A 228 -17.58 12.88 -2.57
N ASN A 229 -17.69 14.19 -2.36
CA ASN A 229 -18.92 14.94 -2.55
C ASN A 229 -18.88 15.59 -3.93
N MET A 230 -19.71 15.07 -4.85
CA MET A 230 -19.78 15.56 -6.23
C MET A 230 -20.34 16.99 -6.34
N GLU A 231 -21.25 17.38 -5.45
CA GLU A 231 -21.89 18.72 -5.50
C GLU A 231 -20.93 19.80 -5.00
N ALA A 232 -20.15 19.47 -3.97
CA ALA A 232 -19.21 20.39 -3.35
C ALA A 232 -17.77 20.27 -3.92
N ASP A 233 -17.56 19.38 -4.88
CA ASP A 233 -16.28 19.08 -5.54
C ASP A 233 -15.12 18.87 -4.54
N LYS A 234 -15.38 18.12 -3.46
CA LYS A 234 -14.42 17.94 -2.37
C LYS A 234 -14.58 16.64 -1.60
N ILE A 235 -13.52 16.30 -0.87
CA ILE A 235 -13.53 15.25 0.16
C ILE A 235 -14.51 15.64 1.28
N SER A 236 -15.29 14.65 1.73
CA SER A 236 -16.27 14.79 2.81
C SER A 236 -16.29 13.55 3.70
N TYR A 237 -16.85 13.71 4.90
CA TYR A 237 -17.03 12.63 5.87
C TYR A 237 -18.50 12.61 6.30
N ASP A 238 -18.99 11.42 6.64
CA ASP A 238 -20.33 11.29 7.21
C ASP A 238 -20.21 11.35 8.73
N ALA A 239 -21.12 12.07 9.40
CA ALA A 239 -21.22 12.02 10.85
C ALA A 239 -21.88 10.70 11.29
N GLY A 240 -21.66 10.31 12.55
CA GLY A 240 -22.31 9.14 13.15
C GLY A 240 -21.45 7.89 13.17
N ARG A 241 -22.08 6.72 13.23
CA ARG A 241 -21.38 5.47 13.56
C ARG A 241 -20.64 4.88 12.36
N TYR A 242 -19.40 4.48 12.62
CA TYR A 242 -18.55 3.68 11.76
C TYR A 242 -18.39 2.30 12.39
N VAL A 243 -18.76 1.26 11.64
CA VAL A 243 -18.64 -0.14 12.08
C VAL A 243 -17.42 -0.75 11.42
N PHE A 244 -16.45 -1.14 12.24
CA PHE A 244 -15.25 -1.86 11.84
C PHE A 244 -15.52 -3.36 11.97
N GLU A 245 -15.68 -4.04 10.85
CA GLU A 245 -15.93 -5.47 10.75
C GLU A 245 -14.60 -6.21 10.56
N ILE A 246 -14.26 -7.09 11.49
CA ILE A 246 -13.02 -7.89 11.48
C ILE A 246 -13.36 -9.30 11.01
N GLY A 247 -12.67 -9.77 9.97
CA GLY A 247 -12.97 -11.08 9.37
C GLY A 247 -11.80 -11.74 8.65
N SER A 248 -12.04 -12.98 8.22
CA SER A 248 -11.12 -13.75 7.36
C SER A 248 -11.42 -13.56 5.87
N SER A 249 -12.56 -12.92 5.54
CA SER A 249 -12.96 -12.44 4.21
C SER A 249 -14.00 -11.32 4.35
N SER A 250 -14.43 -10.71 3.24
CA SER A 250 -15.49 -9.68 3.24
C SER A 250 -16.87 -10.17 3.70
N LYS A 251 -17.11 -11.49 3.67
CA LYS A 251 -18.34 -12.14 4.10
C LYS A 251 -18.17 -12.86 5.44
N ASP A 252 -17.01 -13.49 5.67
CA ASP A 252 -16.68 -14.22 6.90
C ASP A 252 -16.19 -13.26 8.00
N ILE A 253 -17.13 -12.47 8.52
CA ILE A 253 -16.90 -11.52 9.61
C ILE A 253 -17.01 -12.25 10.95
N ARG A 254 -15.94 -12.17 11.75
CA ARG A 254 -15.79 -12.86 13.03
C ARG A 254 -16.12 -11.98 14.23
N GLY A 255 -15.99 -10.66 14.07
CA GLY A 255 -16.29 -9.70 15.12
C GLY A 255 -16.44 -8.28 14.58
N LYS A 256 -16.96 -7.40 15.43
CA LYS A 256 -17.20 -6.00 15.09
C LYS A 256 -16.85 -5.11 16.26
N VAL A 257 -16.29 -3.95 15.97
CA VAL A 257 -16.12 -2.84 16.91
C VAL A 257 -16.61 -1.56 16.26
N THR A 258 -16.90 -0.52 17.04
CA THR A 258 -17.53 0.70 16.52
C THR A 258 -16.86 1.95 17.07
N ALA A 259 -16.76 2.98 16.23
CA ALA A 259 -16.48 4.34 16.65
C ALA A 259 -17.51 5.31 16.06
N THR A 260 -17.63 6.48 16.66
CA THR A 260 -18.55 7.55 16.21
C THR A 260 -17.74 8.73 15.70
N MET A 261 -17.99 9.13 14.46
CA MET A 261 -17.46 10.35 13.86
C MET A 261 -18.21 11.55 14.44
N THR A 262 -17.55 12.25 15.36
CA THR A 262 -18.15 13.36 16.14
C THR A 262 -18.04 14.72 15.45
N SER A 263 -17.08 14.85 14.53
CA SER A 263 -16.92 15.98 13.64
C SER A 263 -16.61 15.48 12.24
N THR A 264 -17.13 16.14 11.22
CA THR A 264 -16.81 15.86 9.81
C THR A 264 -15.80 16.85 9.24
N GLU A 265 -15.38 17.84 10.04
CA GLU A 265 -14.39 18.81 9.66
C GLU A 265 -12.98 18.21 9.78
N LEU A 266 -12.31 18.07 8.64
CA LEU A 266 -10.88 17.87 8.61
C LEU A 266 -10.20 19.23 8.77
N LYS A 267 -9.59 19.49 9.94
CA LYS A 267 -8.67 20.62 10.06
C LYS A 267 -7.41 20.25 9.28
N PRO A 268 -7.05 20.98 8.21
CA PRO A 268 -5.90 20.63 7.42
C PRO A 268 -4.64 20.74 8.27
N GLU A 269 -3.85 19.68 8.29
CA GLU A 269 -2.53 19.68 8.92
C GLU A 269 -1.46 19.60 7.83
N VAL A 270 -0.25 20.04 8.13
CA VAL A 270 0.88 19.86 7.22
C VAL A 270 1.22 18.37 7.07
N LYS A 271 1.32 17.91 5.82
CA LYS A 271 1.60 16.51 5.46
C LYS A 271 3.00 16.33 4.91
N VAL A 272 3.43 17.21 4.01
CA VAL A 272 4.74 17.15 3.35
C VAL A 272 5.39 18.52 3.38
N VAL A 273 6.71 18.54 3.61
CA VAL A 273 7.56 19.72 3.47
C VAL A 273 8.71 19.37 2.54
N VAL A 274 8.87 20.16 1.48
CA VAL A 274 9.99 20.07 0.55
C VAL A 274 10.86 21.30 0.74
N ALA A 275 12.13 21.08 1.05
CA ALA A 275 13.14 22.11 1.19
C ALA A 275 14.26 21.85 0.19
N ASP A 276 14.70 22.90 -0.50
CA ASP A 276 15.82 22.88 -1.43
C ASP A 276 16.46 24.29 -1.47
N CYS A 277 17.69 24.43 -1.96
CA CYS A 277 18.29 25.74 -2.23
C CYS A 277 18.68 25.95 -3.70
N GLY A 278 18.37 24.99 -4.58
CA GLY A 278 18.67 25.03 -6.01
C GLY A 278 20.14 24.81 -6.36
N VAL A 279 21.00 24.56 -5.36
CA VAL A 279 22.44 24.29 -5.55
C VAL A 279 22.88 23.14 -4.65
N SER A 280 23.67 22.22 -5.21
CA SER A 280 24.26 21.11 -4.43
C SER A 280 25.69 21.40 -3.97
N VAL A 281 26.31 22.45 -4.52
CA VAL A 281 27.71 22.82 -4.26
C VAL A 281 27.84 24.33 -4.07
N LEU A 282 28.51 24.75 -3.01
CA LEU A 282 28.90 26.14 -2.74
C LEU A 282 30.42 26.22 -2.52
N LYS A 283 31.01 27.39 -2.76
CA LYS A 283 32.36 27.74 -2.28
C LYS A 283 32.26 28.45 -0.94
N VAL A 284 33.32 28.37 -0.13
CA VAL A 284 33.43 29.16 1.11
C VAL A 284 33.14 30.65 0.82
N GLY A 285 32.32 31.28 1.65
CA GLY A 285 31.87 32.66 1.50
C GLY A 285 30.62 32.85 0.63
N GLN A 286 30.19 31.83 -0.14
CA GLN A 286 28.94 31.92 -0.90
C GLN A 286 27.71 31.68 -0.03
N THR A 287 26.60 32.27 -0.46
CA THR A 287 25.28 32.11 0.16
C THR A 287 24.26 31.61 -0.85
N ALA A 288 23.19 30.99 -0.36
CA ALA A 288 22.01 30.65 -1.16
C ALA A 288 20.74 30.76 -0.31
N GLN A 289 19.58 30.88 -0.97
CA GLN A 289 18.29 30.94 -0.29
C GLN A 289 17.64 29.56 -0.26
N THR A 290 17.20 29.13 0.93
CA THR A 290 16.30 27.98 1.05
C THR A 290 14.94 28.33 0.46
N LYS A 291 14.49 27.53 -0.50
CA LYS A 291 13.13 27.48 -1.02
C LYS A 291 12.37 26.39 -0.27
N LEU A 292 11.16 26.72 0.13
CA LEU A 292 10.31 25.85 0.93
C LEU A 292 8.94 25.75 0.28
N THR A 293 8.38 24.55 0.26
CA THR A 293 6.99 24.31 -0.10
C THR A 293 6.41 23.30 0.86
N ALA A 294 5.17 23.51 1.28
CA ALA A 294 4.47 22.60 2.16
C ALA A 294 3.09 22.27 1.58
N ALA A 295 2.68 21.01 1.71
CA ALA A 295 1.36 20.53 1.30
C ALA A 295 0.60 20.02 2.52
N LEU A 296 -0.71 20.26 2.53
CA LEU A 296 -1.65 19.86 3.56
C LEU A 296 -2.16 18.42 3.34
N MET A 297 -2.92 17.89 4.29
CA MET A 297 -3.48 16.53 4.20
C MET A 297 -4.49 16.33 3.06
N ASP A 298 -5.06 17.41 2.55
CA ASP A 298 -5.96 17.43 1.38
C ASP A 298 -5.21 17.73 0.07
N ASP A 299 -3.88 17.62 0.08
CA ASP A 299 -2.96 17.88 -1.03
C ASP A 299 -2.97 19.32 -1.56
N SER A 300 -3.64 20.26 -0.88
CA SER A 300 -3.51 21.69 -1.16
C SER A 300 -2.17 22.26 -0.67
N PHE A 301 -1.67 23.32 -1.32
CA PHE A 301 -0.47 24.01 -0.86
C PHE A 301 -0.77 24.87 0.38
N LEU A 302 0.08 24.75 1.40
CA LEU A 302 0.02 25.59 2.59
C LEU A 302 0.57 26.98 2.26
N ASP A 303 -0.23 28.00 2.55
CA ASP A 303 0.24 29.38 2.68
C ASP A 303 1.22 29.48 3.86
N LEU A 304 2.51 29.51 3.54
CA LEU A 304 3.60 29.50 4.51
C LEU A 304 3.60 30.71 5.45
N SER A 305 2.91 31.81 5.10
CA SER A 305 2.76 32.97 6.00
C SER A 305 1.94 32.66 7.25
N LYS A 306 1.15 31.56 7.21
CA LYS A 306 0.31 31.09 8.32
C LYS A 306 0.98 30.00 9.16
N ALA A 307 2.24 29.67 8.88
CA ALA A 307 2.96 28.60 9.54
C ALA A 307 4.16 29.12 10.34
N GLU A 308 4.52 28.39 11.39
CA GLU A 308 5.76 28.61 12.13
C GLU A 308 6.89 27.83 11.41
N ILE A 309 7.93 28.52 10.94
CA ILE A 309 9.02 27.92 10.17
C ILE A 309 10.32 28.05 10.96
N THR A 310 11.05 26.95 11.07
CA THR A 310 12.38 26.91 11.70
C THR A 310 13.39 26.23 10.80
N TYR A 311 14.62 26.74 10.77
CA TYR A 311 15.72 26.18 10.01
C TYR A 311 16.83 25.73 10.95
N SER A 312 17.50 24.64 10.59
CA SER A 312 18.67 24.15 11.32
C SER A 312 19.67 23.52 10.36
N SER A 313 20.95 23.56 10.73
CA SER A 313 22.02 22.86 10.03
C SER A 313 22.65 21.84 10.97
N ASN A 314 22.89 20.62 10.49
CA ASN A 314 23.58 19.60 11.28
C ASN A 314 25.07 19.92 11.51
N ASN A 315 25.65 20.85 10.75
CA ASN A 315 27.01 21.30 10.90
C ASN A 315 27.15 22.79 10.51
N ALA A 316 26.78 23.66 11.45
CA ALA A 316 26.84 25.11 11.28
C ALA A 316 28.25 25.66 11.02
N SER A 317 29.31 24.90 11.35
CA SER A 317 30.71 25.29 11.06
C SER A 317 31.09 25.14 9.59
N VAL A 318 30.39 24.27 8.85
CA VAL A 318 30.54 24.07 7.40
C VAL A 318 29.53 24.95 6.66
N LEU A 319 28.26 24.92 7.08
CA LEU A 319 27.18 25.67 6.46
C LEU A 319 26.19 26.11 7.54
N SER A 320 26.09 27.41 7.80
CA SER A 320 25.06 27.93 8.71
C SER A 320 23.78 28.27 7.94
N VAL A 321 22.64 28.24 8.62
CA VAL A 321 21.36 28.75 8.11
C VAL A 321 20.79 29.75 9.12
N ASP A 322 20.24 30.86 8.65
CA ASP A 322 19.57 31.85 9.51
C ASP A 322 18.06 31.62 9.62
N ALA A 323 17.37 32.50 10.36
CA ALA A 323 15.92 32.40 10.58
C ALA A 323 15.10 32.66 9.29
N GLN A 324 15.69 33.30 8.29
CA GLN A 324 15.08 33.59 6.99
C GLN A 324 15.38 32.48 5.96
N GLY A 325 16.13 31.45 6.35
CA GLY A 325 16.50 30.34 5.48
C GLY A 325 17.65 30.67 4.53
N VAL A 326 18.41 31.74 4.77
CA VAL A 326 19.63 32.01 4.02
C VAL A 326 20.73 31.11 4.55
N ILE A 327 21.34 30.32 3.66
CA ILE A 327 22.48 29.47 3.99
C ILE A 327 23.79 30.16 3.64
N SER A 328 24.81 29.99 4.48
CA SER A 328 26.14 30.60 4.31
C SER A 328 27.24 29.56 4.46
N ALA A 329 28.03 29.37 3.40
CA ALA A 329 29.15 28.44 3.36
C ALA A 329 30.35 29.00 4.14
N ARG A 330 30.77 28.29 5.20
CA ARG A 330 31.80 28.75 6.14
C ARG A 330 33.12 28.01 6.02
N SER A 331 33.09 26.69 5.84
CA SER A 331 34.30 25.87 5.72
C SER A 331 34.05 24.66 4.84
N GLN A 332 35.14 24.04 4.35
CA GLN A 332 35.04 22.85 3.50
C GLN A 332 34.35 21.70 4.23
N GLY A 333 33.40 21.06 3.55
CA GLY A 333 32.71 19.88 4.09
C GLY A 333 31.39 19.63 3.39
N VAL A 334 30.53 18.84 4.04
CA VAL A 334 29.13 18.64 3.65
C VAL A 334 28.27 18.90 4.88
N ALA A 335 27.18 19.62 4.70
CA ALA A 335 26.20 19.88 5.74
C ALA A 335 24.79 19.70 5.17
N THR A 336 23.88 19.25 6.04
CA THR A 336 22.46 19.09 5.75
C THR A 336 21.70 20.19 6.47
N VAL A 337 20.87 20.91 5.72
CA VAL A 337 19.94 21.90 6.24
C VAL A 337 18.56 21.27 6.29
N THR A 338 17.88 21.49 7.41
CA THR A 338 16.53 21.02 7.68
C THR A 338 15.63 22.22 7.92
N ALA A 339 14.54 22.31 7.15
CA ALA A 339 13.46 23.25 7.37
C ALA A 339 12.27 22.50 7.99
N SER A 340 11.78 22.98 9.13
CA SER A 340 10.61 22.43 9.80
C SER A 340 9.45 23.42 9.74
N VAL A 341 8.30 22.96 9.28
CA VAL A 341 7.06 23.74 9.18
C VAL A 341 6.09 23.20 10.20
N LYS A 342 5.61 24.08 11.08
CA LYS A 342 4.59 23.77 12.08
C LYS A 342 3.31 24.53 11.76
N TYR A 343 2.22 23.78 11.59
CA TYR A 343 0.91 24.28 11.23
C TYR A 343 -0.18 23.44 11.91
N ASN A 344 -1.16 24.11 12.53
CA ASN A 344 -2.27 23.48 13.28
C ASN A 344 -1.83 22.39 14.27
N GLY A 345 -0.70 22.62 14.96
CA GLY A 345 -0.18 21.70 15.98
C GLY A 345 0.71 20.57 15.46
N LYS A 346 0.77 20.34 14.13
CA LYS A 346 1.65 19.35 13.52
C LYS A 346 2.92 20.00 12.99
N CYS A 347 4.05 19.31 13.17
CA CYS A 347 5.35 19.73 12.67
C CYS A 347 5.90 18.68 11.70
N VAL A 348 6.23 19.09 10.48
CA VAL A 348 6.85 18.24 9.46
C VAL A 348 8.09 18.95 8.94
N SER A 349 9.11 18.18 8.58
CA SER A 349 10.39 18.72 8.13
C SER A 349 10.78 18.18 6.76
N GLY A 350 11.47 19.02 5.99
CA GLY A 350 12.19 18.63 4.76
C GLY A 350 13.66 19.04 4.87
N SER A 351 14.54 18.30 4.21
CA SER A 351 15.98 18.54 4.29
C SER A 351 16.67 18.38 2.95
N TYR A 352 17.81 19.06 2.80
CA TYR A 352 18.70 18.93 1.65
C TYR A 352 20.16 19.08 2.11
N SER A 353 21.10 18.55 1.33
CA SER A 353 22.53 18.61 1.63
C SER A 353 23.28 19.46 0.62
N VAL A 354 24.27 20.21 1.10
CA VAL A 354 25.15 21.03 0.27
C VAL A 354 26.60 20.69 0.59
N LYS A 355 27.40 20.49 -0.47
CA LYS A 355 28.85 20.36 -0.37
C LYS A 355 29.48 21.74 -0.45
N VAL A 356 30.25 22.11 0.57
CA VAL A 356 31.09 23.31 0.54
C VAL A 356 32.48 22.92 0.09
N MET A 357 32.87 23.41 -1.09
CA MET A 357 34.22 23.26 -1.61
C MET A 357 35.14 24.33 -1.02
N PRO A 358 36.42 24.01 -0.79
CA PRO A 358 37.41 25.03 -0.49
C PRO A 358 37.54 25.98 -1.67
N ASP A 359 38.06 27.18 -1.43
CA ASP A 359 38.51 28.01 -2.53
C ASP A 359 39.73 27.33 -3.19
N LEU A 360 39.53 26.85 -4.42
CA LEU A 360 40.59 26.22 -5.22
C LEU A 360 41.34 27.26 -6.06
N ALA A 361 41.18 28.55 -5.78
CA ALA A 361 42.03 29.57 -6.35
C ALA A 361 43.51 29.20 -6.09
N LEU A 362 44.29 29.17 -7.16
CA LEU A 362 45.73 28.91 -7.15
C LEU A 362 46.48 29.79 -6.12
N GLY A 363 45.90 30.93 -5.72
CA GLY A 363 46.35 31.93 -4.74
C GLY A 363 47.09 31.43 -3.49
N GLU A 364 46.79 30.22 -3.01
CA GLU A 364 47.35 29.70 -1.75
C GLU A 364 48.30 28.50 -1.90
N LEU A 365 48.57 28.04 -3.13
CA LEU A 365 49.41 26.86 -3.36
C LEU A 365 50.89 27.16 -3.02
N LYS A 366 51.39 26.52 -1.96
CA LYS A 366 52.79 26.57 -1.54
C LYS A 366 53.45 25.20 -1.69
N VAL A 367 54.64 25.16 -2.28
CA VAL A 367 55.51 23.97 -2.30
C VAL A 367 56.72 24.27 -1.42
N ALA A 368 56.94 23.45 -0.39
CA ALA A 368 57.97 23.67 0.64
C ALA A 368 57.93 25.10 1.25
N GLY A 369 56.72 25.61 1.53
CA GLY A 369 56.51 26.93 2.13
C GLY A 369 56.64 28.12 1.17
N LYS A 370 57.02 27.91 -0.10
CA LYS A 370 57.15 28.97 -1.11
C LYS A 370 55.93 28.99 -2.04
N SER A 371 55.37 30.18 -2.28
CA SER A 371 54.33 30.35 -3.30
C SER A 371 54.90 29.96 -4.66
N ILE A 372 54.17 29.12 -5.38
CA ILE A 372 54.55 28.72 -6.74
C ILE A 372 53.93 29.62 -7.81
N LEU A 373 53.16 30.63 -7.41
CA LEU A 373 52.39 31.46 -8.32
C LEU A 373 53.25 32.48 -9.06
N LYS A 374 53.17 32.43 -10.39
CA LYS A 374 53.75 33.39 -11.31
C LYS A 374 52.65 34.03 -12.16
N ALA A 375 52.70 35.35 -12.31
CA ALA A 375 51.78 36.09 -13.18
C ALA A 375 51.85 35.55 -14.62
N GLY A 376 50.68 35.28 -15.22
CA GLY A 376 50.57 34.77 -16.60
C GLY A 376 50.74 33.26 -16.77
N VAL A 377 50.98 32.49 -15.70
CA VAL A 377 51.12 31.03 -15.76
C VAL A 377 49.82 30.35 -15.34
N GLN A 378 49.21 29.58 -16.24
CA GLN A 378 47.93 28.88 -16.00
C GLN A 378 48.09 27.39 -15.68
N GLU A 379 49.27 26.80 -15.90
CA GLU A 379 49.54 25.39 -15.66
C GLU A 379 50.88 25.19 -14.94
N TYR A 380 50.91 24.25 -14.00
CA TYR A 380 52.11 23.85 -13.27
C TYR A 380 52.25 22.33 -13.34
N SER A 381 53.41 21.85 -13.80
CA SER A 381 53.74 20.42 -13.82
C SER A 381 54.96 20.18 -12.95
N PHE A 382 54.87 19.21 -12.02
CA PHE A 382 55.97 18.82 -11.16
C PHE A 382 56.36 17.38 -11.47
N ILE A 383 57.59 17.19 -11.96
CA ILE A 383 58.19 15.87 -12.12
C ILE A 383 58.88 15.53 -10.80
N ARG A 384 58.35 14.54 -10.07
CA ARG A 384 59.01 13.99 -8.89
C ARG A 384 60.29 13.28 -9.37
N LYS A 385 61.46 13.84 -9.06
CA LYS A 385 62.72 13.13 -9.31
C LYS A 385 62.68 11.80 -8.54
N ALA A 386 63.01 10.71 -9.23
CA ALA A 386 63.16 9.40 -8.60
C ALA A 386 64.12 9.54 -7.41
N SER A 387 63.69 9.05 -6.25
CA SER A 387 64.53 9.02 -5.05
C SER A 387 65.77 8.18 -5.36
N SER A 388 66.93 8.82 -5.48
CA SER A 388 68.20 8.10 -5.45
C SER A 388 68.52 7.73 -4.00
N SER A 389 68.61 6.41 -3.80
CA SER A 389 69.13 5.60 -2.68
C SER A 389 68.24 5.31 -1.46
N ALA A 390 68.07 3.99 -1.25
CA ALA A 390 68.29 3.17 -0.05
C ALA A 390 68.13 3.79 1.34
#